data_AF-A0A7X9Q1Q5-F1
#
_entry.id   AF-A0A7X9Q1Q5-F1
#
_cell.length_a   1.000
_cell.length_b   1.000
_cell.length_c   1.000
_cell.angle_alpha   90.00
_cell.angle_beta   90.00
_cell.angle_gamma   90.00
#
_symmetry.space_group_name_H-M   'P 1'
#
loop_
_entity.id
_entity.type
_entity.pdbx_description
1 polymer ?
#
loop_
_entity_poly.entity_id
_entity_poly.type
_entity_poly.pdbx_seq_one_letter_code
_entity_poly.pdbx_strand_id
1 'polypeptide(L)' 'EPPWDMASREELIRAKVAVLAAAGGTVLREERYDEHLGHVVMLDPEGNEFCVA' A
#
# COMPACT_ATOMS: atom_id res chain seq x y z
N GLU A 1 -9.87 1.88 20.31
CA GLU A 1 -9.62 1.14 19.05
C GLU A 1 -8.70 -0.03 19.32
N PRO A 2 -8.69 -1.09 18.48
CA PRO A 2 -7.68 -2.13 18.61
C PRO A 2 -6.30 -1.53 18.31
N PRO A 3 -5.27 -1.92 19.07
CA PRO A 3 -3.90 -1.47 18.84
C PRO A 3 -3.35 -2.32 17.70
N TRP A 4 -3.71 -1.98 16.45
CA TRP A 4 -3.04 -2.61 15.31
C TRP A 4 -1.56 -2.29 15.44
N ASP A 5 -0.71 -3.31 15.42
CA ASP A 5 0.72 -3.08 15.29
C ASP A 5 0.96 -2.40 13.93
N MET A 6 1.07 -1.08 13.96
CA MET A 6 1.19 -0.24 12.78
C MET A 6 2.47 -0.57 12.00
N ALA A 7 3.51 -1.08 12.68
CA ALA A 7 4.74 -1.52 12.02
C ALA A 7 4.50 -2.82 11.24
N SER A 8 3.86 -3.82 11.85
CA SER A 8 3.46 -5.05 11.15
C SER A 8 2.51 -4.77 9.98
N ARG A 9 1.58 -3.82 10.15
CA ARG A 9 0.67 -3.39 9.09
C ARG A 9 1.42 -2.75 7.92
N GLU A 10 2.35 -1.84 8.22
CA GLU A 10 3.18 -1.22 7.19
C GLU A 10 3.99 -2.28 6.41
N GLU A 11 4.56 -3.26 7.10
CA GLU A 11 5.29 -4.36 6.46
C GLU A 11 4.39 -5.16 5.50
N LEU A 12 3.16 -5.49 5.92
CA LEU A 12 2.19 -6.20 5.09
C LEU A 12 1.77 -5.38 3.85
N ILE A 13 1.54 -4.07 4.02
CA ILE A 13 1.23 -3.17 2.91
C ILE A 13 2.38 -3.17 1.90
N ARG A 14 3.63 -2.98 2.37
CA ARG A 14 4.81 -2.95 1.51
C ARG A 14 5.02 -4.28 0.79
N ALA A 15 4.84 -5.40 1.48
CA ALA A 15 4.93 -6.73 0.89
C ALA A 15 3.88 -6.93 -0.22
N LYS A 16 2.63 -6.50 0.01
CA LYS A 16 1.56 -6.58 -0.99
C LYS A 16 1.83 -5.67 -2.19
N VAL A 17 2.29 -4.45 -1.96
CA VAL A 17 2.70 -3.51 -3.01
C VAL A 17 3.80 -4.12 -3.89
N ALA A 18 4.82 -4.75 -3.29
CA ALA A 18 5.88 -5.40 -4.05
C ALA A 18 5.36 -6.54 -4.94
N VAL A 19 4.45 -7.36 -4.42
CA VAL A 19 3.80 -8.42 -5.20
C VAL A 19 3.01 -7.85 -6.39
N LEU A 20 2.23 -6.80 -6.16
CA LEU A 20 1.42 -6.17 -7.20
C LEU A 20 2.27 -5.44 -8.24
N ALA A 21 3.36 -4.80 -7.82
CA ALA A 21 4.32 -4.18 -8.73
C ALA A 21 4.99 -5.22 -9.63
N ALA A 22 5.38 -6.37 -9.08
CA ALA A 22 5.91 -7.48 -9.86
C ALA A 22 4.89 -8.07 -10.84
N ALA A 23 3.59 -7.95 -10.54
CA ALA A 23 2.49 -8.35 -11.43
C ALA A 23 2.12 -7.28 -12.49
N GLY A 24 2.84 -6.16 -12.55
CA GLY A 24 2.63 -5.09 -13.53
C GLY A 24 1.91 -3.85 -12.99
N GLY A 25 1.58 -3.81 -11.69
CA GLY A 25 1.05 -2.62 -11.04
C GLY A 25 2.11 -1.50 -10.92
N THR A 26 1.67 -0.25 -10.92
CA THR A 26 2.54 0.92 -10.77
C THR A 26 2.21 1.66 -9.49
N VAL A 27 3.20 1.92 -8.63
CA VAL A 27 3.02 2.75 -7.43
C VAL A 27 2.89 4.22 -7.83
N LEU A 28 1.84 4.88 -7.35
CA LEU A 28 1.55 6.27 -7.68
C LEU A 28 1.87 7.23 -6.52
N ARG A 29 1.42 6.91 -5.30
CA ARG A 29 1.72 7.69 -4.09
C ARG A 29 1.56 6.85 -2.81
N GLU A 30 2.31 7.21 -1.77
CA GLU A 30 2.14 6.66 -0.42
C GLU A 30 1.39 7.69 0.44
N GLU A 31 0.28 7.28 1.04
CA GLU A 31 -0.51 8.11 1.94
C GLU A 31 -0.22 7.74 3.39
N ARG A 32 0.13 8.74 4.22
CA ARG A 32 0.51 8.57 5.62
C ARG A 32 -0.53 9.19 6.55
N TYR A 33 -0.79 8.54 7.67
CA TYR A 33 -1.51 9.11 8.80
C TYR A 33 -0.51 9.27 9.94
N ASP A 34 -0.20 10.51 10.28
CA ASP A 34 0.90 10.87 11.18
C ASP A 34 2.23 10.21 10.74
N GLU A 35 2.82 9.39 11.60
CA GLU A 35 4.10 8.72 11.34
C GLU A 35 3.95 7.38 10.62
N HIS A 36 2.71 6.90 10.40
CA HIS A 36 2.44 5.56 9.90
C HIS A 36 1.96 5.55 8.45
N LEU A 37 2.37 4.51 7.70
CA LEU A 37 1.82 4.26 6.37
C LEU A 37 0.33 3.90 6.47
N GLY A 38 -0.52 4.77 5.94
CA GLY A 38 -1.95 4.60 5.87
C GLY A 38 -2.33 3.63 4.76
N HIS A 39 -1.95 3.95 3.53
CA HIS A 39 -2.14 3.09 2.35
C HIS A 39 -1.23 3.52 1.20
N VAL A 40 -1.09 2.67 0.19
CA VAL A 40 -0.40 3.00 -1.07
C VAL A 40 -1.39 2.99 -2.21
N VAL A 41 -1.38 4.06 -3.00
CA VAL A 41 -2.19 4.17 -4.21
C VAL A 41 -1.39 3.62 -5.38
N MET A 42 -2.00 2.72 -6.14
CA MET A 42 -1.41 2.05 -7.29
C MET A 42 -2.32 2.12 -8.50
N LEU A 43 -1.73 2.01 -9.69
CA LEU A 43 -2.43 1.71 -10.93
C LEU A 43 -2.25 0.23 -11.27
N ASP A 44 -3.29 -0.42 -11.77
CA ASP A 44 -3.15 -1.70 -12.44
C ASP A 44 -2.61 -1.52 -13.87
N PRO A 45 -2.27 -2.60 -14.60
CA PRO A 45 -1.80 -2.49 -15.99
C PRO A 45 -2.80 -1.86 -16.96
N GLU A 46 -4.09 -1.84 -16.62
CA GLU A 46 -5.15 -1.20 -17.43
C GLU A 46 -5.27 0.31 -17.11
N GLY A 47 -4.59 0.79 -16.07
CA GLY A 47 -4.61 2.18 -15.62
C GLY A 47 -5.70 2.49 -14.58
N ASN A 48 -6.34 1.49 -13.99
CA ASN A 48 -7.31 1.71 -12.91
C ASN A 48 -6.61 2.04 -11.59
N GLU A 49 -7.07 3.07 -10.89
CA GLU A 49 -6.56 3.45 -9.56
C GLU A 49 -7.17 2.58 -8.44
N PHE A 50 -6.33 2.06 -7.57
CA PHE A 50 -6.75 1.34 -6.36
C PHE A 50 -5.78 1.58 -5.19
N CYS A 51 -6.23 1.27 -3.97
CA CYS A 51 -5.44 1.43 -2.74
C CYS A 51 -5.07 0.09 -2.09
N VAL A 52 -3.89 0.01 -1.49
CA VAL A 52 -3.40 -1.12 -0.69
C VAL A 52 -3.19 -0.67 0.75
N ALA A 53 -3.84 -1.32 1.71
CA ALA A 53 -3.96 -0.92 3.11
C ALA A 53 -3.95 -2.12 4.07
#